data_AF-A0AAV9BBM0-F1
#
_entry.id   AF-A0AAV9BBM0-F1
#
_cell.length_a   1.000
_cell.length_b   1.000
_cell.length_c   1.000
_cell.angle_alpha   90.00
_cell.angle_beta   90.00
_cell.angle_gamma   90.00
#
_symmetry.space_group_name_H-M   'P 1'
#
loop_
_entity.id
_entity.type
_entity.pdbx_description
1 polymer ?
#
loop_
_entity_poly.entity_id
_entity_poly.type
_entity_poly.pdbx_seq_one_letter_code
_entity_poly.pdbx_strand_id
1 'polypeptide(L)'
;MSDIAAGLDAAIADGVDILSISLGGRSKEYPRDPMVTAAFAATQRGILVSCSAGNDGPLESSVTNEAPWILTVGASTMDRSIRSTVRLGDGTEINGETLFQYKDFKPDQLPLVVPSSSDDPYCFGSLDATDAKGKVVLCMLGDGTNAEKGRIVKEAGGAGMILMNDEVEAYIILDEAHVLPASHVSYADGLKIKSYIKSTSNATAAIVFKGTLIGNSNRAPTVAAFSSRGPSRQSNDILKPDIIGPGVNVLAAWPSKLDVNYTSEGPNFNIISGTSMSAPHLSGVAALLKSVHPDWSAAMIKSAILTTADPVDNQGKPIVDEKHERANLFATGAGHVNPSKAIEPGLVYDIGPENYISYLCAHNYTEEDIKVITQNTIRCTDYQKNGGTDLNFPSFTGYLKTSGSFIQMYNRTVTNVGGANSIYKLEVTEPSGVSVVVEPQRLQFSRVNEKASYFVTLSIKDKTKGSYAEGELRWVSDEHVVRSPISVFMTT
;
A
#
# COMPACT_ATOMS: atom_id res chain seq x y z
N MET A 1 4.00 20.04 13.39
CA MET A 1 3.58 20.23 11.98
C MET A 1 4.24 21.45 11.33
N SER A 2 4.51 22.55 12.08
CA SER A 2 5.32 23.67 11.59
C SER A 2 6.70 23.24 11.06
N ASP A 3 7.37 22.33 11.78
CA ASP A 3 8.73 21.92 11.43
C ASP A 3 8.76 21.06 10.16
N ILE A 4 7.69 20.29 9.91
CA ILE A 4 7.55 19.50 8.68
C ILE A 4 7.41 20.43 7.48
N ALA A 5 6.54 21.44 7.57
CA ALA A 5 6.39 22.44 6.52
C ALA A 5 7.71 23.19 6.25
N ALA A 6 8.42 23.61 7.30
CA ALA A 6 9.71 24.28 7.17
C ALA A 6 10.78 23.40 6.50
N GLY A 7 10.83 22.10 6.85
CA GLY A 7 11.75 21.15 6.22
C GLY A 7 11.45 20.93 4.74
N LEU A 8 10.17 20.90 4.36
CA LEU A 8 9.74 20.79 2.97
C LEU A 8 10.05 22.06 2.19
N ASP A 9 9.77 23.23 2.75
CA ASP A 9 10.11 24.52 2.11
C ASP A 9 11.61 24.64 1.86
N ALA A 10 12.45 24.24 2.83
CA ALA A 10 13.90 24.21 2.69
C ALA A 10 14.33 23.25 1.57
N ALA A 11 13.83 22.01 1.56
CA ALA A 11 14.17 21.03 0.53
C ALA A 11 13.76 21.49 -0.87
N ILE A 12 12.58 22.12 -0.99
CA ILE A 12 12.11 22.71 -2.24
C ILE A 12 13.02 23.85 -2.69
N ALA A 13 13.46 24.72 -1.77
CA ALA A 13 14.38 25.81 -2.06
C ALA A 13 15.78 25.31 -2.45
N ASP A 14 16.24 24.20 -1.88
CA ASP A 14 17.49 23.52 -2.24
C ASP A 14 17.44 22.86 -3.63
N GLY A 15 16.25 22.75 -4.23
CA GLY A 15 16.08 22.26 -5.60
C GLY A 15 16.11 20.73 -5.71
N VAL A 16 15.58 20.02 -4.71
CA VAL A 16 15.44 18.55 -4.79
C VAL A 16 14.53 18.11 -5.94
N ASP A 17 14.82 16.94 -6.53
CA ASP A 17 14.02 16.41 -7.63
C ASP A 17 12.73 15.69 -7.16
N ILE A 18 12.81 14.98 -6.02
CA ILE A 18 11.75 14.15 -5.45
C ILE A 18 11.73 14.32 -3.92
N LEU A 19 10.53 14.39 -3.34
CA LEU A 19 10.33 14.38 -1.90
C LEU A 19 9.77 13.03 -1.44
N SER A 20 10.46 12.39 -0.49
CA SER A 20 10.04 11.15 0.14
C SER A 20 9.55 11.41 1.56
N ILE A 21 8.27 11.15 1.83
CA ILE A 21 7.65 11.54 3.10
C ILE A 21 6.86 10.38 3.71
N SER A 22 7.52 9.66 4.60
CA SER A 22 6.92 8.56 5.37
C SER A 22 6.22 9.05 6.64
N LEU A 23 5.44 10.13 6.51
CA LEU A 23 4.69 10.78 7.58
C LEU A 23 3.23 10.98 7.13
N GLY A 24 2.33 10.97 8.10
CA GLY A 24 0.91 11.22 7.88
C GLY A 24 0.21 11.45 9.20
N GLY A 25 -0.83 12.27 9.18
CA GLY A 25 -1.78 12.38 10.28
C GLY A 25 -3.12 11.79 9.86
N ARG A 26 -4.13 11.89 10.74
CA ARG A 26 -5.52 11.61 10.35
C ARG A 26 -5.91 12.45 9.14
N SER A 27 -6.78 11.90 8.30
CA SER A 27 -7.41 12.63 7.19
C SER A 27 -8.03 13.96 7.67
N LYS A 28 -7.76 15.03 6.93
CA LYS A 28 -8.23 16.39 7.18
C LYS A 28 -8.60 17.06 5.86
N GLU A 29 -9.47 18.06 5.93
CA GLU A 29 -9.70 18.99 4.82
C GLU A 29 -8.36 19.58 4.34
N TYR A 30 -8.17 19.66 3.02
CA TYR A 30 -6.91 20.09 2.41
C TYR A 30 -6.31 21.39 2.98
N PRO A 31 -7.08 22.48 3.23
CA PRO A 31 -6.52 23.72 3.79
C PRO A 31 -6.04 23.59 5.23
N ARG A 32 -6.47 22.55 5.95
CA ARG A 32 -6.09 22.28 7.35
C ARG A 32 -4.96 21.26 7.46
N ASP A 33 -4.48 20.75 6.34
CA ASP A 33 -3.37 19.82 6.29
C ASP A 33 -2.10 20.49 5.72
N PRO A 34 -1.12 20.82 6.57
CA PRO A 34 0.12 21.44 6.11
C PRO A 34 0.92 20.53 5.17
N MET A 35 0.73 19.21 5.22
CA MET A 35 1.32 18.29 4.23
C MET A 35 0.81 18.56 2.83
N VAL A 36 -0.49 18.85 2.71
CA VAL A 36 -1.15 19.10 1.44
C VAL A 36 -0.67 20.42 0.83
N THR A 37 -0.58 21.48 1.64
CA THR A 37 -0.03 22.78 1.22
C THR A 37 1.43 22.66 0.77
N ALA A 38 2.29 22.02 1.57
CA ALA A 38 3.71 21.87 1.22
C ALA A 38 3.90 20.99 -0.04
N ALA A 39 3.11 19.92 -0.18
CA ALA A 39 3.15 19.09 -1.38
C ALA A 39 2.66 19.85 -2.63
N PHE A 40 1.70 20.77 -2.48
CA PHE A 40 1.28 21.62 -3.60
C PHE A 40 2.39 22.59 -4.02
N ALA A 41 3.08 23.21 -3.06
CA ALA A 41 4.22 24.09 -3.34
C ALA A 41 5.39 23.36 -4.03
N ALA A 42 5.61 22.08 -3.71
CA ALA A 42 6.55 21.21 -4.42
C ALA A 42 6.08 20.94 -5.86
N THR A 43 4.81 20.60 -6.03
CA THR A 43 4.18 20.33 -7.33
C THR A 43 4.28 21.54 -8.27
N GLN A 44 4.09 22.76 -7.76
CA GLN A 44 4.26 24.01 -8.52
C GLN A 44 5.68 24.19 -9.09
N ARG A 45 6.68 23.53 -8.51
CA ARG A 45 8.07 23.54 -8.97
C ARG A 45 8.46 22.25 -9.71
N GLY A 46 7.49 21.40 -10.04
CA GLY A 46 7.73 20.15 -10.77
C GLY A 46 8.34 19.03 -9.93
N ILE A 47 8.30 19.15 -8.60
CA ILE A 47 8.84 18.16 -7.66
C ILE A 47 7.73 17.18 -7.29
N LEU A 48 7.95 15.89 -7.53
CA LEU A 48 7.00 14.85 -7.12
C LEU A 48 7.12 14.60 -5.62
N VAL A 49 5.99 14.48 -4.94
CA VAL A 49 5.91 14.12 -3.53
C VAL A 49 5.31 12.74 -3.37
N SER A 50 6.09 11.81 -2.83
CA SER A 50 5.63 10.46 -2.49
C SER A 50 5.42 10.33 -0.99
N CYS A 51 4.18 9.97 -0.61
CA CYS A 51 3.79 9.81 0.78
C CYS A 51 3.25 8.42 1.08
N SER A 52 3.45 7.96 2.30
CA SER A 52 2.82 6.74 2.83
C SER A 52 1.31 6.89 2.94
N ALA A 53 0.55 5.84 2.62
CA ALA A 53 -0.92 5.84 2.74
C ALA A 53 -1.44 5.82 4.19
N GLY A 54 -0.62 5.36 5.14
CA GLY A 54 -1.02 5.15 6.54
C GLY A 54 -1.05 3.66 6.90
N ASN A 55 -1.04 3.38 8.21
CA ASN A 55 -1.01 2.01 8.75
C ASN A 55 -2.27 1.68 9.58
N ASP A 56 -3.40 2.32 9.28
CA ASP A 56 -4.68 2.16 9.99
C ASP A 56 -5.66 1.22 9.25
N GLY A 57 -5.15 0.44 8.29
CA GLY A 57 -5.88 -0.63 7.62
C GLY A 57 -6.19 -1.81 8.56
N PRO A 58 -7.03 -2.76 8.14
CA PRO A 58 -7.69 -2.86 6.83
C PRO A 58 -9.01 -2.08 6.75
N LEU A 59 -9.29 -1.21 7.74
CA LEU A 59 -10.52 -0.42 7.80
C LEU A 59 -10.71 0.42 6.53
N GLU A 60 -11.93 0.43 5.98
CA GLU A 60 -12.28 1.29 4.87
C GLU A 60 -12.11 2.77 5.20
N SER A 61 -11.75 3.57 4.19
CA SER A 61 -11.52 5.01 4.33
C SER A 61 -10.53 5.37 5.45
N SER A 62 -9.47 4.60 5.61
CA SER A 62 -8.37 4.83 6.56
C SER A 62 -7.15 5.49 5.92
N VAL A 63 -7.17 5.71 4.60
CA VAL A 63 -6.09 6.36 3.85
C VAL A 63 -5.89 7.82 4.28
N THR A 64 -4.63 8.24 4.22
CA THR A 64 -4.16 9.61 4.51
C THR A 64 -3.32 10.11 3.34
N ASN A 65 -2.86 11.37 3.38
CA ASN A 65 -2.11 11.98 2.26
C ASN A 65 -2.89 11.91 0.93
N GLU A 66 -4.16 12.30 0.98
CA GLU A 66 -5.18 12.01 -0.05
C GLU A 66 -5.19 12.98 -1.23
N ALA A 67 -4.42 14.07 -1.17
CA ALA A 67 -4.45 15.11 -2.21
C ALA A 67 -4.05 14.55 -3.58
N PRO A 68 -4.68 15.00 -4.69
CA PRO A 68 -4.45 14.43 -6.02
C PRO A 68 -3.01 14.58 -6.52
N TRP A 69 -2.31 15.63 -6.09
CA TRP A 69 -0.91 15.91 -6.46
C TRP A 69 0.13 15.11 -5.65
N ILE A 70 -0.28 14.36 -4.63
CA ILE A 70 0.60 13.46 -3.86
C ILE A 70 0.53 12.05 -4.45
N LEU A 71 1.67 11.37 -4.62
CA LEU A 71 1.75 9.93 -4.88
C LEU A 71 1.60 9.17 -3.55
N THR A 72 0.42 8.63 -3.29
CA THR A 72 0.04 7.95 -2.04
C THR A 72 0.26 6.44 -2.15
N VAL A 73 1.12 5.90 -1.31
CA VAL A 73 1.66 4.55 -1.46
C VAL A 73 1.22 3.61 -0.34
N GLY A 74 0.48 2.56 -0.71
CA GLY A 74 0.13 1.45 0.19
C GLY A 74 1.25 0.41 0.32
N ALA A 75 1.09 -0.51 1.27
CA ALA A 75 2.09 -1.52 1.60
C ALA A 75 1.66 -2.92 1.16
N SER A 76 2.63 -3.64 0.61
CA SER A 76 2.47 -5.03 0.21
C SER A 76 3.70 -5.86 0.51
N THR A 77 3.53 -7.17 0.57
CA THR A 77 4.58 -8.14 0.82
C THR A 77 5.52 -8.29 -0.36
N MET A 78 6.70 -8.88 -0.08
CA MET A 78 7.64 -9.38 -1.08
C MET A 78 7.64 -10.92 -1.07
N ASP A 79 8.38 -11.54 -1.98
CA ASP A 79 8.46 -13.01 -2.10
C ASP A 79 9.52 -13.65 -1.17
N ARG A 80 10.17 -12.83 -0.34
CA ARG A 80 11.15 -13.24 0.67
C ARG A 80 10.45 -13.58 1.98
N SER A 81 10.87 -14.67 2.61
CA SER A 81 10.51 -15.00 4.01
C SER A 81 11.74 -15.40 4.83
N ILE A 82 11.72 -15.12 6.13
CA ILE A 82 12.77 -15.55 7.06
C ILE A 82 12.25 -16.77 7.82
N ARG A 83 12.34 -17.91 7.15
CA ARG A 83 11.52 -19.09 7.40
C ARG A 83 11.88 -19.80 8.71
N SER A 84 10.85 -20.06 9.50
CA SER A 84 10.80 -21.07 10.56
C SER A 84 9.68 -22.08 10.29
N THR A 85 9.81 -23.29 10.80
CA THR A 85 8.79 -24.33 10.68
C THR A 85 8.49 -24.89 12.05
N VAL A 86 7.23 -24.79 12.49
CA VAL A 86 6.73 -25.49 13.67
C VAL A 86 6.41 -26.93 13.26
N ARG A 87 7.14 -27.89 13.82
CA ARG A 87 6.86 -29.32 13.66
C ARG A 87 6.15 -29.83 14.91
N LEU A 88 4.87 -30.13 14.78
CA LEU A 88 4.05 -30.70 15.85
C LEU A 88 4.41 -32.18 16.08
N GLY A 89 4.10 -32.70 17.27
CA GLY A 89 4.42 -34.08 17.65
C GLY A 89 3.71 -35.16 16.83
N ASP A 90 2.64 -34.80 16.11
CA ASP A 90 1.97 -35.69 15.15
C ASP A 90 2.64 -35.70 13.76
N GLY A 91 3.72 -34.93 13.57
CA GLY A 91 4.45 -34.80 12.31
C GLY A 91 3.96 -33.67 11.41
N THR A 92 2.88 -32.97 11.76
CA THR A 92 2.41 -31.81 11.00
C THR A 92 3.45 -30.70 11.00
N GLU A 93 3.78 -30.18 9.82
CA GLU A 93 4.69 -29.05 9.65
C GLU A 93 3.92 -27.79 9.25
N ILE A 94 4.09 -26.73 10.02
CA ILE A 94 3.45 -25.42 9.84
C ILE A 94 4.54 -24.38 9.62
N ASN A 95 4.44 -23.64 8.53
CA ASN A 95 5.41 -22.59 8.22
C ASN A 95 5.08 -21.31 8.99
N GLY A 96 6.12 -20.69 9.51
CA GLY A 96 6.10 -19.36 10.10
C GLY A 96 7.37 -18.61 9.76
N GLU A 97 7.59 -17.47 10.41
CA GLU A 97 8.77 -16.64 10.21
C GLU A 97 9.35 -16.12 11.54
N THR A 98 10.65 -15.83 11.55
CA THR A 98 11.31 -15.13 12.66
C THR A 98 12.67 -14.58 12.23
N LEU A 99 13.02 -13.38 12.70
CA LEU A 99 14.33 -12.77 12.39
C LEU A 99 15.50 -13.48 13.05
N PHE A 100 15.34 -13.93 14.28
CA PHE A 100 16.45 -14.42 15.08
C PHE A 100 16.53 -15.96 15.08
N GLN A 101 17.54 -16.48 14.38
CA GLN A 101 17.76 -17.91 14.22
C GLN A 101 19.14 -18.29 14.80
N TYR A 102 19.17 -19.12 15.85
CA TYR A 102 20.43 -19.52 16.49
C TYR A 102 21.18 -20.53 15.61
N LYS A 103 22.48 -20.29 15.34
CA LYS A 103 23.29 -21.13 14.45
C LYS A 103 23.45 -22.58 14.92
N ASP A 104 23.63 -22.77 16.23
CA ASP A 104 23.79 -24.09 16.85
C ASP A 104 22.49 -24.60 17.50
N PHE A 105 21.33 -24.10 17.05
CA PHE A 105 20.04 -24.53 17.58
C PHE A 105 19.79 -26.00 17.24
N LYS A 106 19.46 -26.80 18.25
CA LYS A 106 18.97 -28.15 18.06
C LYS A 106 17.46 -28.16 18.29
N PRO A 107 16.65 -28.42 17.24
CA PRO A 107 15.21 -28.43 17.37
C PRO A 107 14.76 -29.71 18.09
N ASP A 108 14.45 -29.58 19.37
CA ASP A 108 13.94 -30.68 20.20
C ASP A 108 12.39 -30.64 20.28
N GLN A 109 11.77 -31.82 20.36
CA GLN A 109 10.34 -31.93 20.64
C GLN A 109 10.10 -31.66 22.12
N LEU A 110 9.45 -30.54 22.41
CA LEU A 110 9.17 -30.09 23.77
C LEU A 110 7.66 -29.99 24.00
N PRO A 111 7.18 -30.13 25.25
CA PRO A 111 5.76 -29.96 25.55
C PRO A 111 5.26 -28.61 25.04
N LEU A 112 4.14 -28.62 24.34
CA LEU A 112 3.49 -27.45 23.77
C LEU A 112 2.24 -27.12 24.58
N VAL A 113 2.10 -25.86 24.99
CA VAL A 113 0.97 -25.43 25.81
C VAL A 113 0.42 -24.07 25.39
N VAL A 114 -0.82 -23.83 25.76
CA VAL A 114 -1.43 -22.50 25.80
C VAL A 114 -1.42 -22.06 27.28
N PRO A 115 -1.09 -20.80 27.60
CA PRO A 115 -1.20 -20.26 28.96
C PRO A 115 -2.57 -20.56 29.56
N SER A 116 -2.60 -20.98 30.83
CA SER A 116 -3.82 -21.49 31.49
C SER A 116 -4.74 -20.37 31.99
N SER A 117 -4.22 -19.16 32.19
CA SER A 117 -5.04 -17.98 32.44
C SER A 117 -5.77 -17.58 31.15
N SER A 118 -7.04 -17.95 31.06
CA SER A 118 -7.95 -17.54 29.97
C SER A 118 -8.03 -16.02 29.75
N ASP A 119 -7.54 -15.24 30.72
CA ASP A 119 -7.58 -13.78 30.72
C ASP A 119 -6.40 -13.14 29.98
N ASP A 120 -5.34 -13.89 29.63
CA ASP A 120 -4.22 -13.37 28.82
C ASP A 120 -3.70 -14.43 27.83
N PRO A 121 -4.36 -14.60 26.65
CA PRO A 121 -3.85 -15.43 25.57
C PRO A 121 -2.62 -14.80 24.86
N TYR A 122 -2.21 -13.61 25.28
CA TYR A 122 -1.22 -12.77 24.62
C TYR A 122 0.20 -12.99 25.16
N CYS A 123 0.35 -13.71 26.28
CA CYS A 123 1.61 -13.87 27.00
C CYS A 123 2.22 -12.53 27.41
N PHE A 124 1.38 -11.61 27.89
CA PHE A 124 1.79 -10.30 28.36
C PHE A 124 1.59 -10.20 29.89
N GLY A 125 2.14 -9.16 30.53
CA GLY A 125 2.07 -9.01 31.98
C GLY A 125 2.78 -10.13 32.77
N SER A 126 2.01 -11.01 33.42
CA SER A 126 2.53 -12.10 34.26
C SER A 126 2.17 -13.47 33.70
N LEU A 127 3.17 -14.29 33.38
CA LEU A 127 3.00 -15.68 32.95
C LEU A 127 3.46 -16.64 34.06
N ASP A 128 2.63 -17.60 34.44
CA ASP A 128 2.99 -18.59 35.46
C ASP A 128 4.14 -19.48 34.97
N ALA A 129 5.14 -19.67 35.83
CA ALA A 129 6.26 -20.56 35.54
C ALA A 129 5.80 -22.02 35.33
N THR A 130 4.69 -22.46 35.91
CA THR A 130 4.13 -23.81 35.62
C THR A 130 3.69 -23.96 34.17
N ASP A 131 3.30 -22.86 33.54
CA ASP A 131 2.86 -22.83 32.15
C ASP A 131 4.03 -22.72 31.17
N ALA A 132 5.14 -22.09 31.55
CA ALA A 132 6.25 -21.88 30.60
C ALA A 132 7.43 -22.85 30.77
N LYS A 133 7.79 -23.23 32.00
CA LYS A 133 9.12 -23.82 32.28
C LYS A 133 9.44 -25.07 31.47
N GLY A 134 10.44 -24.97 30.58
CA GLY A 134 10.90 -26.06 29.72
C GLY A 134 9.98 -26.41 28.55
N LYS A 135 8.99 -25.56 28.25
CA LYS A 135 7.94 -25.80 27.25
C LYS A 135 8.02 -24.81 26.10
N VAL A 136 7.34 -25.14 24.99
CA VAL A 136 6.99 -24.19 23.93
C VAL A 136 5.62 -23.60 24.25
N VAL A 137 5.52 -22.27 24.29
CA VAL A 137 4.28 -21.57 24.63
C VAL A 137 3.64 -20.98 23.37
N LEU A 138 2.36 -21.25 23.14
CA LEU A 138 1.57 -20.61 22.09
C LEU A 138 0.96 -19.31 22.63
N CYS A 139 1.41 -18.19 22.08
CA CYS A 139 0.97 -16.83 22.40
C CYS A 139 0.22 -16.21 21.22
N MET A 140 -0.66 -15.27 21.49
CA MET A 140 -1.42 -14.53 20.48
C MET A 140 -0.91 -13.09 20.32
N LEU A 141 -0.96 -12.58 19.10
CA LEU A 141 -0.82 -11.15 18.81
C LEU A 141 -1.88 -10.35 19.57
N GLY A 142 -1.51 -9.17 20.07
CA GLY A 142 -2.37 -8.34 20.91
C GLY A 142 -1.53 -7.46 21.81
N ASP A 143 -1.87 -7.40 23.10
CA ASP A 143 -1.23 -6.51 24.06
C ASP A 143 0.30 -6.68 24.15
N GLY A 144 0.99 -5.55 24.38
CA GLY A 144 2.45 -5.48 24.46
C GLY A 144 3.15 -5.58 23.10
N THR A 145 4.49 -5.50 23.09
CA THR A 145 5.28 -5.74 21.88
C THR A 145 5.59 -7.23 21.74
N ASN A 146 5.81 -7.73 20.52
CA ASN A 146 6.08 -9.16 20.32
C ASN A 146 7.45 -9.57 20.89
N ALA A 147 8.43 -8.67 20.84
CA ALA A 147 9.69 -8.81 21.57
C ALA A 147 9.48 -8.99 23.09
N GLU A 148 8.58 -8.20 23.69
CA GLU A 148 8.29 -8.24 25.12
C GLU A 148 7.62 -9.55 25.55
N LYS A 149 6.65 -10.05 24.76
CA LYS A 149 6.04 -11.39 24.99
C LYS A 149 7.12 -12.48 25.05
N GLY A 150 8.08 -12.42 24.12
CA GLY A 150 9.24 -13.30 24.13
C GLY A 150 10.03 -13.18 25.44
N ARG A 151 10.33 -11.94 25.89
CA ARG A 151 11.04 -11.72 27.16
C ARG A 151 10.31 -12.35 28.35
N ILE A 152 8.99 -12.14 28.45
CA ILE A 152 8.16 -12.70 29.52
C ILE A 152 8.17 -14.24 29.50
N VAL A 153 8.00 -14.85 28.32
CA VAL A 153 8.07 -16.31 28.18
C VAL A 153 9.44 -16.84 28.61
N LYS A 154 10.53 -16.17 28.24
CA LYS A 154 11.90 -16.55 28.63
C LYS A 154 12.10 -16.46 30.14
N GLU A 155 11.62 -15.40 30.77
CA GLU A 155 11.75 -15.16 32.22
C GLU A 155 10.95 -16.16 33.05
N ALA A 156 9.80 -16.61 32.54
CA ALA A 156 9.02 -17.70 33.13
C ALA A 156 9.67 -19.10 32.91
N GLY A 157 10.81 -19.17 32.22
CA GLY A 157 11.57 -20.39 31.95
C GLY A 157 11.17 -21.13 30.67
N GLY A 158 10.42 -20.48 29.78
CA GLY A 158 10.03 -20.99 28.47
C GLY A 158 11.22 -21.36 27.59
N ALA A 159 11.12 -22.49 26.90
CA ALA A 159 12.14 -22.98 25.98
C ALA A 159 11.92 -22.51 24.53
N GLY A 160 10.67 -22.17 24.19
CA GLY A 160 10.27 -21.71 22.86
C GLY A 160 8.96 -20.92 22.89
N MET A 161 8.69 -20.15 21.84
CA MET A 161 7.43 -19.44 21.67
C MET A 161 6.90 -19.60 20.25
N ILE A 162 5.62 -19.89 20.12
CA ILE A 162 4.91 -19.75 18.85
C ILE A 162 4.01 -18.54 19.02
N LEU A 163 4.19 -17.53 18.19
CA LEU A 163 3.29 -16.38 18.14
C LEU A 163 2.30 -16.61 17.00
N MET A 164 0.99 -16.60 17.28
CA MET A 164 -0.02 -16.61 16.23
C MET A 164 -0.58 -15.20 16.03
N ASN A 165 -0.81 -14.82 14.78
CA ASN A 165 -1.57 -13.62 14.44
C ASN A 165 -2.97 -13.61 15.06
N ASP A 166 -3.57 -12.42 15.12
CA ASP A 166 -5.00 -12.24 15.32
C ASP A 166 -5.74 -12.31 13.97
N GLU A 167 -7.07 -12.19 14.01
CA GLU A 167 -7.89 -12.26 12.80
C GLU A 167 -7.67 -11.09 11.84
N VAL A 168 -7.15 -9.96 12.33
CA VAL A 168 -6.91 -8.75 11.54
C VAL A 168 -5.66 -8.91 10.69
N GLU A 169 -4.53 -9.31 11.28
CA GLU A 169 -3.28 -9.54 10.53
C GLU A 169 -3.35 -10.80 9.65
N ALA A 170 -4.20 -11.76 10.01
CA ALA A 170 -4.49 -12.95 9.21
C ALA A 170 -3.21 -13.67 8.72
N TYR A 171 -2.89 -13.63 7.41
CA TYR A 171 -1.69 -14.26 6.83
C TYR A 171 -0.45 -13.36 6.77
N ILE A 172 -0.56 -12.09 7.15
CA ILE A 172 0.56 -11.13 7.10
C ILE A 172 1.43 -11.30 8.34
N ILE A 173 2.65 -11.78 8.15
CA ILE A 173 3.62 -11.97 9.25
C ILE A 173 4.58 -10.78 9.28
N LEU A 174 4.60 -10.08 10.42
CA LEU A 174 5.54 -9.00 10.67
C LEU A 174 6.75 -9.59 11.40
N ASP A 175 7.88 -9.63 10.71
CA ASP A 175 9.07 -10.27 11.22
C ASP A 175 9.66 -9.49 12.39
N GLU A 176 9.76 -10.14 13.55
CA GLU A 176 10.42 -9.60 14.73
C GLU A 176 11.51 -10.52 15.27
N ALA A 177 12.48 -9.92 15.96
CA ALA A 177 13.53 -10.64 16.68
C ALA A 177 13.05 -10.95 18.10
N HIS A 178 13.12 -12.23 18.48
CA HIS A 178 12.78 -12.68 19.82
C HIS A 178 14.03 -13.11 20.61
N VAL A 179 13.97 -12.94 21.93
CA VAL A 179 15.08 -13.27 22.85
C VAL A 179 15.23 -14.77 23.14
N LEU A 180 14.38 -15.61 22.56
CA LEU A 180 14.32 -17.07 22.67
C LEU A 180 13.89 -17.67 21.31
N PRO A 181 14.03 -18.99 21.07
CA PRO A 181 13.59 -19.61 19.82
C PRO A 181 12.09 -19.40 19.58
N ALA A 182 11.76 -18.70 18.49
CA ALA A 182 10.37 -18.34 18.20
C ALA A 182 9.97 -18.66 16.76
N SER A 183 8.66 -18.77 16.53
CA SER A 183 8.08 -18.82 15.19
C SER A 183 6.77 -18.05 15.19
N HIS A 184 6.64 -17.05 14.33
CA HIS A 184 5.40 -16.32 14.10
C HIS A 184 4.62 -17.00 12.97
N VAL A 185 3.37 -17.39 13.22
CA VAL A 185 2.51 -18.08 12.26
C VAL A 185 1.24 -17.27 11.98
N SER A 186 0.61 -17.55 10.83
CA SER A 186 -0.68 -16.96 10.45
C SER A 186 -1.78 -17.29 11.47
N TYR A 187 -2.87 -16.53 11.45
CA TYR A 187 -4.03 -16.80 12.31
C TYR A 187 -4.62 -18.18 12.04
N ALA A 188 -4.81 -18.51 10.76
CA ALA A 188 -5.35 -19.80 10.33
C ALA A 188 -4.47 -20.97 10.77
N ASP A 189 -3.14 -20.82 10.72
CA ASP A 189 -2.22 -21.85 11.19
C ASP A 189 -2.16 -21.92 12.72
N GLY A 190 -2.23 -20.79 13.42
CA GLY A 190 -2.37 -20.76 14.88
C GLY A 190 -3.63 -21.50 15.36
N LEU A 191 -4.76 -21.41 14.64
CA LEU A 191 -5.96 -22.19 14.93
C LEU A 191 -5.74 -23.71 14.75
N LYS A 192 -4.95 -24.13 13.75
CA LYS A 192 -4.57 -25.55 13.59
C LYS A 192 -3.73 -26.03 14.78
N ILE A 193 -2.77 -25.21 15.24
CA ILE A 193 -1.96 -25.52 16.42
C ILE A 193 -2.84 -25.61 17.67
N LYS A 194 -3.77 -24.68 17.87
CA LYS A 194 -4.75 -24.74 18.97
C LYS A 194 -5.61 -26.00 18.92
N SER A 195 -6.04 -26.42 17.73
CA SER A 195 -6.82 -27.65 17.55
C SER A 195 -5.99 -28.89 17.89
N TYR A 196 -4.73 -28.94 17.48
CA TYR A 196 -3.78 -30.00 17.83
C TYR A 196 -3.53 -30.09 19.34
N ILE A 197 -3.32 -28.96 20.03
CA ILE A 197 -3.13 -28.96 21.49
C ILE A 197 -4.34 -29.58 22.21
N LYS A 198 -5.56 -29.36 21.69
CA LYS A 198 -6.79 -29.92 22.26
C LYS A 198 -7.02 -31.40 21.93
N SER A 199 -6.36 -31.94 20.90
CA SER A 199 -6.59 -33.31 20.43
C SER A 199 -5.75 -34.37 21.17
N THR A 200 -4.76 -33.95 21.95
CA THR A 200 -3.86 -34.85 22.69
C THR A 200 -3.50 -34.30 24.07
N SER A 201 -3.30 -35.18 25.05
CA SER A 201 -2.81 -34.81 26.39
C SER A 201 -1.30 -34.58 26.44
N ASN A 202 -0.56 -34.98 25.40
CA ASN A 202 0.90 -34.87 25.32
C ASN A 202 1.31 -34.08 24.06
N ALA A 203 0.70 -32.90 23.86
CA ALA A 203 1.05 -32.02 22.75
C ALA A 203 2.53 -31.62 22.83
N THR A 204 3.23 -31.74 21.70
CA THR A 204 4.64 -31.33 21.58
C THR A 204 4.88 -30.55 20.31
N ALA A 205 5.90 -29.70 20.31
CA ALA A 205 6.37 -29.02 19.12
C ALA A 205 7.88 -28.80 19.15
N ALA A 206 8.47 -28.74 17.96
CA ALA A 206 9.83 -28.27 17.71
C ALA A 206 9.78 -27.08 16.74
N ILE A 207 10.61 -26.06 16.97
CA ILE A 207 10.80 -24.95 16.04
C ILE A 207 12.02 -25.25 15.18
N VAL A 208 11.89 -25.22 13.86
CA VAL A 208 12.99 -25.53 12.93
C VAL A 208 13.31 -24.29 12.11
N PHE A 209 14.54 -23.79 12.24
CA PHE A 209 15.02 -22.66 11.45
C PHE A 209 15.46 -23.09 10.06
N LYS A 210 15.10 -22.31 9.03
CA LYS A 210 15.37 -22.61 7.62
C LYS A 210 16.13 -21.49 6.90
N GLY A 211 16.50 -20.42 7.61
CA GLY A 211 17.14 -19.24 7.04
C GLY A 211 16.21 -18.40 6.18
N THR A 212 16.80 -17.51 5.37
CA THR A 212 16.07 -16.67 4.42
C THR A 212 15.80 -17.45 3.14
N LEU A 213 14.55 -17.45 2.70
CA LEU A 213 14.10 -18.03 1.44
C LEU A 213 13.55 -16.92 0.54
N ILE A 214 13.82 -17.02 -0.77
CA ILE A 214 13.36 -16.08 -1.79
C ILE A 214 12.56 -16.87 -2.84
N GLY A 215 11.49 -16.28 -3.37
CA GLY A 215 10.63 -16.91 -4.37
C GLY A 215 9.75 -18.03 -3.81
N ASN A 216 9.59 -18.13 -2.49
CA ASN A 216 8.83 -19.19 -1.84
C ASN A 216 7.46 -18.75 -1.31
N SER A 217 7.15 -17.45 -1.39
CA SER A 217 5.80 -16.96 -1.16
C SER A 217 4.94 -17.22 -2.40
N ASN A 218 3.91 -18.04 -2.22
CA ASN A 218 2.98 -18.36 -3.29
C ASN A 218 2.19 -17.12 -3.74
N ARG A 219 1.93 -16.14 -2.86
CA ARG A 219 1.12 -14.95 -3.20
C ARG A 219 1.92 -13.70 -2.87
N ALA A 220 2.82 -13.28 -3.76
CA ALA A 220 3.55 -12.03 -3.61
C ALA A 220 3.40 -11.16 -4.87
N PRO A 221 3.02 -9.88 -4.74
CA PRO A 221 2.66 -9.21 -3.50
C PRO A 221 1.26 -9.60 -2.98
N THR A 222 1.10 -9.53 -1.66
CA THR A 222 -0.18 -9.50 -0.94
C THR A 222 -0.28 -8.15 -0.21
N VAL A 223 -1.44 -7.51 -0.20
CA VAL A 223 -1.63 -6.22 0.52
C VAL A 223 -1.52 -6.47 2.02
N ALA A 224 -0.74 -5.64 2.72
CA ALA A 224 -0.59 -5.75 4.16
C ALA A 224 -1.90 -5.39 4.90
N ALA A 225 -2.20 -6.07 6.00
CA ALA A 225 -3.40 -5.81 6.79
C ALA A 225 -3.45 -4.35 7.25
N PHE A 226 -2.36 -3.89 7.85
CA PHE A 226 -2.21 -2.50 8.31
C PHE A 226 -2.27 -1.46 7.18
N SER A 227 -2.06 -1.82 5.91
CA SER A 227 -2.03 -0.81 4.83
C SER A 227 -3.38 -0.11 4.74
N SER A 228 -3.40 1.20 5.00
CA SER A 228 -4.63 1.99 4.96
C SER A 228 -5.35 1.88 3.62
N ARG A 229 -6.68 1.86 3.66
CA ARG A 229 -7.58 1.64 2.52
C ARG A 229 -8.34 2.90 2.16
N GLY A 230 -8.64 3.06 0.87
CA GLY A 230 -9.64 4.03 0.42
C GLY A 230 -11.08 3.62 0.76
N PRO A 231 -12.10 4.32 0.23
CA PRO A 231 -11.98 5.56 -0.55
C PRO A 231 -11.35 6.73 0.22
N SER A 232 -10.96 7.79 -0.49
CA SER A 232 -10.56 9.04 0.15
C SER A 232 -11.77 9.68 0.85
N ARG A 233 -11.55 10.27 2.03
CA ARG A 233 -12.55 11.08 2.75
C ARG A 233 -12.63 12.50 2.21
N GLN A 234 -11.62 12.95 1.48
CA GLN A 234 -11.49 14.34 0.99
C GLN A 234 -11.87 14.51 -0.47
N SER A 235 -11.91 13.41 -1.24
CA SER A 235 -12.29 13.40 -2.64
C SER A 235 -13.05 12.11 -2.95
N ASN A 236 -14.21 12.25 -3.59
CA ASN A 236 -15.00 11.12 -4.08
C ASN A 236 -14.61 10.75 -5.52
N ASP A 237 -13.79 11.53 -6.21
CA ASP A 237 -13.53 11.35 -7.64
C ASP A 237 -12.12 10.84 -7.95
N ILE A 238 -11.25 10.77 -6.94
CA ILE A 238 -9.87 10.31 -7.06
C ILE A 238 -9.65 9.04 -6.24
N LEU A 239 -9.21 7.97 -6.91
CA LEU A 239 -8.88 6.70 -6.30
C LEU A 239 -7.68 6.84 -5.35
N LYS A 240 -7.81 6.29 -4.13
CA LYS A 240 -6.72 6.18 -3.14
C LYS A 240 -6.71 4.80 -2.47
N PRO A 241 -5.53 4.26 -2.07
CA PRO A 241 -4.19 4.77 -2.40
C PRO A 241 -3.95 4.74 -3.91
N ASP A 242 -2.94 5.45 -4.40
CA ASP A 242 -2.69 5.48 -5.85
C ASP A 242 -2.12 4.13 -6.33
N ILE A 243 -1.28 3.48 -5.50
CA ILE A 243 -0.52 2.28 -5.85
C ILE A 243 0.01 1.59 -4.58
N ILE A 244 0.43 0.33 -4.68
CA ILE A 244 1.15 -0.39 -3.61
C ILE A 244 2.61 -0.67 -3.99
N GLY A 245 3.47 -0.76 -2.97
CA GLY A 245 4.87 -1.17 -3.12
C GLY A 245 5.35 -2.03 -1.95
N PRO A 246 6.61 -2.53 -2.00
CA PRO A 246 7.19 -3.33 -0.92
C PRO A 246 7.25 -2.55 0.40
N GLY A 247 6.51 -3.03 1.41
CA GLY A 247 6.41 -2.35 2.71
C GLY A 247 6.37 -3.29 3.91
N VAL A 248 6.47 -4.61 3.69
CA VAL A 248 6.48 -5.61 4.76
C VAL A 248 7.87 -6.21 4.87
N ASN A 249 8.41 -6.24 6.08
CA ASN A 249 9.69 -6.81 6.46
C ASN A 249 10.85 -6.24 5.62
N VAL A 250 10.91 -4.92 5.46
CA VAL A 250 11.97 -4.25 4.69
C VAL A 250 13.22 -4.09 5.56
N LEU A 251 14.36 -4.60 5.06
CA LEU A 251 15.68 -4.43 5.67
C LEU A 251 16.28 -3.07 5.25
N ALA A 252 16.61 -2.21 6.21
CA ALA A 252 17.26 -0.93 5.95
C ALA A 252 18.29 -0.58 7.03
N ALA A 253 19.10 0.45 6.78
CA ALA A 253 20.09 0.94 7.74
C ALA A 253 19.40 1.40 9.04
N TRP A 254 20.03 1.11 10.17
CA TRP A 254 19.52 1.44 11.49
C TRP A 254 20.65 1.96 12.38
N PRO A 255 20.46 3.07 13.11
CA PRO A 255 21.49 3.56 14.01
C PRO A 255 21.74 2.59 15.16
N SER A 256 22.99 2.15 15.32
CA SER A 256 23.40 1.16 16.33
C SER A 256 23.35 1.66 17.78
N LYS A 257 23.12 2.96 18.00
CA LYS A 257 23.11 3.63 19.32
C LYS A 257 21.78 4.35 19.59
N LEU A 258 20.66 3.68 19.38
CA LEU A 258 19.34 4.28 19.60
C LEU A 258 18.83 4.17 21.04
N ASP A 259 19.45 3.33 21.87
CA ASP A 259 18.94 3.09 23.22
C ASP A 259 19.99 3.37 24.30
N VAL A 260 19.62 4.26 25.23
CA VAL A 260 20.38 4.61 26.44
C VAL A 260 20.50 3.45 27.44
N ASN A 261 19.81 2.32 27.19
CA ASN A 261 19.75 1.16 28.08
C ASN A 261 20.41 -0.13 27.54
N TYR A 262 20.91 -0.17 26.30
CA TYR A 262 21.68 -1.32 25.83
C TYR A 262 23.19 -1.07 26.06
N THR A 263 23.81 -1.93 26.87
CA THR A 263 25.25 -1.90 27.18
C THR A 263 26.14 -2.37 26.01
N SER A 264 25.54 -2.72 24.87
CA SER A 264 26.20 -3.16 23.63
C SER A 264 25.67 -2.39 22.42
N GLU A 265 26.53 -2.14 21.41
CA GLU A 265 26.08 -1.58 20.13
C GLU A 265 25.05 -2.51 19.47
N GLY A 266 23.89 -1.96 19.11
CA GLY A 266 22.83 -2.68 18.40
C GLY A 266 23.18 -2.93 16.92
N PRO A 267 22.33 -3.65 16.17
CA PRO A 267 22.60 -3.92 14.77
C PRO A 267 22.56 -2.63 13.92
N ASN A 268 23.44 -2.55 12.91
CA ASN A 268 23.48 -1.43 11.95
C ASN A 268 22.35 -1.50 10.90
N PHE A 269 21.52 -2.53 10.95
CA PHE A 269 20.38 -2.74 10.08
C PHE A 269 19.20 -3.26 10.89
N ASN A 270 17.99 -2.92 10.46
CA ASN A 270 16.77 -3.41 11.06
C ASN A 270 15.76 -3.81 9.98
N ILE A 271 14.85 -4.71 10.34
CA ILE A 271 13.73 -5.11 9.50
C ILE A 271 12.47 -4.55 10.13
N ILE A 272 11.77 -3.71 9.38
CA ILE A 272 10.52 -3.07 9.82
C ILE A 272 9.48 -3.08 8.70
N SER A 273 8.23 -2.88 9.10
CA SER A 273 7.08 -2.89 8.22
C SER A 273 6.30 -1.58 8.33
N GLY A 274 5.69 -1.17 7.23
CA GLY A 274 4.86 0.02 7.17
C GLY A 274 4.74 0.56 5.75
N THR A 275 3.69 1.34 5.50
CA THR A 275 3.62 2.20 4.31
C THR A 275 4.78 3.22 4.28
N SER A 276 5.34 3.53 5.44
CA SER A 276 6.60 4.26 5.63
C SER A 276 7.81 3.62 4.93
N MET A 277 7.77 2.32 4.65
CA MET A 277 8.82 1.61 3.92
C MET A 277 8.50 1.55 2.42
N SER A 278 7.22 1.53 2.03
CA SER A 278 6.82 1.57 0.61
C SER A 278 7.04 2.92 -0.04
N ALA A 279 6.74 4.02 0.66
CA ALA A 279 6.92 5.38 0.14
C ALA A 279 8.36 5.66 -0.37
N PRO A 280 9.44 5.33 0.36
CA PRO A 280 10.80 5.53 -0.13
C PRO A 280 11.17 4.61 -1.30
N HIS A 281 10.60 3.40 -1.41
CA HIS A 281 10.78 2.59 -2.62
C HIS A 281 10.25 3.33 -3.85
N LEU A 282 9.03 3.87 -3.78
CA LEU A 282 8.44 4.58 -4.92
C LEU A 282 9.06 5.96 -5.15
N SER A 283 9.60 6.58 -4.10
CA SER A 283 10.44 7.78 -4.25
C SER A 283 11.70 7.48 -5.04
N GLY A 284 12.35 6.34 -4.78
CA GLY A 284 13.50 5.85 -5.53
C GLY A 284 13.15 5.54 -6.99
N VAL A 285 12.01 4.89 -7.24
CA VAL A 285 11.51 4.65 -8.61
C VAL A 285 11.28 5.98 -9.34
N ALA A 286 10.60 6.93 -8.69
CA ALA A 286 10.36 8.24 -9.28
C ALA A 286 11.67 9.01 -9.57
N ALA A 287 12.68 8.91 -8.71
CA ALA A 287 13.98 9.52 -8.94
C ALA A 287 14.71 8.88 -10.13
N LEU A 288 14.64 7.56 -10.28
CA LEU A 288 15.16 6.86 -11.46
C LEU A 288 14.46 7.32 -12.73
N LEU A 289 13.12 7.42 -12.72
CA LEU A 289 12.36 7.93 -13.86
C LEU A 289 12.73 9.37 -14.19
N LYS A 290 12.88 10.26 -13.19
CA LYS A 290 13.34 11.64 -13.39
C LYS A 290 14.76 11.70 -13.98
N SER A 291 15.64 10.76 -13.62
CA SER A 291 16.99 10.71 -14.18
C SER A 291 17.02 10.29 -15.66
N VAL A 292 16.12 9.39 -16.07
CA VAL A 292 15.98 8.93 -17.45
C VAL A 292 15.20 9.95 -18.29
N HIS A 293 14.21 10.61 -17.69
CA HIS A 293 13.36 11.63 -18.32
C HIS A 293 13.40 12.96 -17.56
N PRO A 294 14.50 13.75 -17.68
CA PRO A 294 14.67 14.98 -16.90
C PRO A 294 13.62 16.06 -17.19
N ASP A 295 12.98 16.03 -18.35
CA ASP A 295 11.98 16.98 -18.81
C ASP A 295 10.54 16.62 -18.36
N TRP A 296 10.33 15.41 -17.84
CA TRP A 296 9.00 15.01 -17.38
C TRP A 296 8.56 15.81 -16.15
N SER A 297 7.28 16.18 -16.15
CA SER A 297 6.60 16.75 -15.00
C SER A 297 6.44 15.70 -13.89
N ALA A 298 6.21 16.16 -12.65
CA ALA A 298 5.85 15.27 -11.56
C ALA A 298 4.61 14.41 -11.89
N ALA A 299 3.62 14.98 -12.59
CA ALA A 299 2.41 14.27 -13.00
C ALA A 299 2.69 13.20 -14.06
N MET A 300 3.60 13.45 -15.02
CA MET A 300 4.02 12.46 -16.02
C MET A 300 4.73 11.27 -15.36
N ILE A 301 5.63 11.53 -14.40
CA ILE A 301 6.31 10.47 -13.62
C ILE A 301 5.29 9.66 -12.81
N LYS A 302 4.40 10.35 -12.10
CA LYS A 302 3.29 9.70 -11.38
C LYS A 302 2.46 8.84 -12.34
N SER A 303 2.07 9.38 -13.49
CA SER A 303 1.31 8.65 -14.50
C SER A 303 2.02 7.40 -14.96
N ALA A 304 3.31 7.47 -15.29
CA ALA A 304 4.08 6.33 -15.75
C ALA A 304 4.11 5.20 -14.70
N ILE A 305 4.29 5.56 -13.42
CA ILE A 305 4.25 4.60 -12.30
C ILE A 305 2.87 3.92 -12.21
N LEU A 306 1.78 4.69 -12.33
CA LEU A 306 0.43 4.18 -12.16
C LEU A 306 -0.03 3.33 -13.35
N THR A 307 0.19 3.79 -14.58
CA THR A 307 -0.38 3.13 -15.77
C THR A 307 0.34 1.84 -16.16
N THR A 308 1.53 1.62 -15.60
CA THR A 308 2.37 0.43 -15.83
C THR A 308 2.42 -0.53 -14.65
N ALA A 309 1.72 -0.20 -13.55
CA ALA A 309 1.62 -1.06 -12.37
C ALA A 309 1.02 -2.43 -12.72
N ASP A 310 1.52 -3.48 -12.08
CA ASP A 310 1.03 -4.84 -12.26
C ASP A 310 -0.19 -5.09 -11.35
N PRO A 311 -1.37 -5.44 -11.89
CA PRO A 311 -2.55 -5.75 -11.08
C PRO A 311 -2.56 -7.20 -10.57
N VAL A 312 -1.48 -7.95 -10.81
CA VAL A 312 -1.34 -9.37 -10.53
C VAL A 312 -0.11 -9.66 -9.68
N ASP A 313 -0.12 -10.81 -9.03
CA ASP A 313 0.99 -11.36 -8.26
C ASP A 313 1.98 -12.14 -9.13
N ASN A 314 3.00 -12.70 -8.48
CA ASN A 314 4.02 -13.54 -9.06
C ASN A 314 3.51 -14.86 -9.67
N GLN A 315 2.23 -15.22 -9.48
CA GLN A 315 1.55 -16.32 -10.20
C GLN A 315 0.69 -15.82 -11.37
N GLY A 316 0.71 -14.53 -11.69
CA GLY A 316 -0.16 -13.92 -12.70
C GLY A 316 -1.64 -13.89 -12.29
N LYS A 317 -1.94 -14.04 -10.99
CA LYS A 317 -3.31 -13.98 -10.44
C LYS A 317 -3.58 -12.61 -9.84
N PRO A 318 -4.83 -12.16 -9.74
CA PRO A 318 -5.14 -10.88 -9.09
C PRO A 318 -4.53 -10.79 -7.68
N ILE A 319 -3.95 -9.64 -7.36
CA ILE A 319 -3.40 -9.37 -6.03
C ILE A 319 -4.47 -9.61 -4.96
N VAL A 320 -4.05 -10.17 -3.83
CA VAL A 320 -4.92 -10.47 -2.69
C VAL A 320 -4.60 -9.62 -1.48
N ASP A 321 -5.54 -9.56 -0.56
CA ASP A 321 -5.42 -8.91 0.74
C ASP A 321 -4.86 -9.86 1.81
N GLU A 322 -4.79 -9.38 3.05
CA GLU A 322 -4.25 -10.12 4.19
C GLU A 322 -4.95 -11.45 4.49
N LYS A 323 -6.19 -11.62 4.01
CA LYS A 323 -7.00 -12.84 4.16
C LYS A 323 -6.87 -13.77 2.96
N HIS A 324 -6.03 -13.41 1.99
CA HIS A 324 -5.91 -14.05 0.68
C HIS A 324 -7.19 -13.95 -0.18
N GLU A 325 -8.05 -12.99 0.10
CA GLU A 325 -9.20 -12.64 -0.75
C GLU A 325 -8.78 -11.61 -1.80
N ARG A 326 -9.49 -11.52 -2.93
CA ARG A 326 -9.12 -10.58 -4.01
C ARG A 326 -9.13 -9.15 -3.46
N ALA A 327 -7.97 -8.49 -3.49
CA ALA A 327 -7.86 -7.12 -3.03
C ALA A 327 -8.56 -6.18 -4.01
N ASN A 328 -9.37 -5.26 -3.48
CA ASN A 328 -10.07 -4.26 -4.26
C ASN A 328 -9.14 -3.08 -4.64
N LEU A 329 -9.62 -2.18 -5.48
CA LEU A 329 -8.88 -1.00 -5.93
C LEU A 329 -8.60 -0.02 -4.79
N PHE A 330 -9.41 -0.01 -3.73
CA PHE A 330 -9.16 0.79 -2.53
C PHE A 330 -8.07 0.22 -1.61
N ALA A 331 -7.59 -0.99 -1.91
CA ALA A 331 -6.42 -1.58 -1.29
C ALA A 331 -5.16 -1.43 -2.14
N THR A 332 -5.30 -1.66 -3.45
CA THR A 332 -4.18 -1.79 -4.39
C THR A 332 -3.89 -0.53 -5.19
N GLY A 333 -4.85 0.38 -5.33
CA GLY A 333 -4.79 1.47 -6.29
C GLY A 333 -4.68 0.92 -7.71
N ALA A 334 -3.65 1.36 -8.44
CA ALA A 334 -3.34 0.87 -9.78
C ALA A 334 -2.76 -0.56 -9.79
N GLY A 335 -2.22 -1.06 -8.67
CA GLY A 335 -1.53 -2.35 -8.58
C GLY A 335 -0.18 -2.23 -7.88
N HIS A 336 0.71 -3.20 -8.10
CA HIS A 336 2.07 -3.17 -7.59
C HIS A 336 3.01 -2.47 -8.55
N VAL A 337 3.94 -1.67 -8.02
CA VAL A 337 4.92 -0.93 -8.81
C VAL A 337 5.74 -1.85 -9.72
N ASN A 338 5.88 -1.46 -11.00
CA ASN A 338 6.77 -2.09 -11.95
C ASN A 338 7.77 -1.05 -12.51
N PRO A 339 8.96 -0.91 -11.90
CA PRO A 339 9.92 0.11 -12.30
C PRO A 339 10.36 -0.04 -13.76
N SER A 340 10.57 -1.27 -14.22
CA SER A 340 11.06 -1.54 -15.57
C SER A 340 10.08 -1.09 -16.65
N LYS A 341 8.78 -1.35 -16.48
CA LYS A 341 7.75 -0.88 -17.42
C LYS A 341 7.53 0.64 -17.33
N ALA A 342 7.69 1.24 -16.15
CA ALA A 342 7.48 2.66 -15.95
C ALA A 342 8.50 3.55 -16.68
N ILE A 343 9.67 3.02 -17.06
CA ILE A 343 10.68 3.76 -17.83
C ILE A 343 10.13 4.12 -19.21
N GLU A 344 9.39 3.24 -19.87
CA GLU A 344 8.81 3.48 -21.20
C GLU A 344 7.32 3.14 -21.15
N PRO A 345 6.46 4.04 -20.64
CA PRO A 345 5.04 3.76 -20.43
C PRO A 345 4.20 3.88 -21.71
N GLY A 346 4.79 4.36 -22.81
CA GLY A 346 4.11 4.68 -24.06
C GLY A 346 3.29 5.97 -24.00
N LEU A 347 2.28 6.04 -23.13
CA LEU A 347 1.43 7.21 -22.91
C LEU A 347 1.44 7.65 -21.45
N VAL A 348 1.36 8.97 -21.23
CA VAL A 348 1.22 9.56 -19.89
C VAL A 348 0.10 10.59 -19.82
N TYR A 349 -0.51 10.68 -18.64
CA TYR A 349 -1.51 11.67 -18.26
C TYR A 349 -0.81 12.82 -17.53
N ASP A 350 -0.65 13.94 -18.21
CA ASP A 350 0.00 15.12 -17.66
C ASP A 350 -1.02 16.08 -17.02
N ILE A 351 -0.66 16.68 -15.89
CA ILE A 351 -1.49 17.59 -15.10
C ILE A 351 -0.61 18.74 -14.60
N GLY A 352 -1.02 19.98 -14.88
CA GLY A 352 -0.35 21.17 -14.35
C GLY A 352 -0.97 21.70 -13.05
N PRO A 353 -0.26 22.56 -12.30
CA PRO A 353 -0.77 23.21 -11.10
C PRO A 353 -2.13 23.91 -11.30
N GLU A 354 -2.31 24.57 -12.46
CA GLU A 354 -3.55 25.28 -12.78
C GLU A 354 -4.76 24.34 -12.89
N ASN A 355 -4.56 23.08 -13.29
CA ASN A 355 -5.63 22.09 -13.34
C ASN A 355 -6.09 21.69 -11.93
N TYR A 356 -5.17 21.59 -10.97
CA TYR A 356 -5.50 21.35 -9.57
C TYR A 356 -6.22 22.56 -8.95
N ILE A 357 -5.86 23.79 -9.33
CA ILE A 357 -6.59 24.99 -8.88
C ILE A 357 -8.01 25.01 -9.46
N SER A 358 -8.18 24.76 -10.76
CA SER A 358 -9.51 24.60 -11.39
C SER A 358 -10.33 23.50 -10.69
N TYR A 359 -9.70 22.38 -10.35
CA TYR A 359 -10.32 21.30 -9.60
C TYR A 359 -10.82 21.77 -8.22
N LEU A 360 -9.99 22.44 -7.43
CA LEU A 360 -10.39 22.96 -6.12
C LEU A 360 -11.54 23.97 -6.23
N CYS A 361 -11.46 24.89 -7.20
CA CYS A 361 -12.52 25.85 -7.51
C CYS A 361 -13.87 25.19 -7.86
N ALA A 362 -13.84 23.97 -8.37
CA ALA A 362 -15.04 23.22 -8.73
C ALA A 362 -15.58 22.33 -7.59
N HIS A 363 -14.84 22.15 -6.49
CA HIS A 363 -15.13 21.20 -5.39
C HIS A 363 -15.38 21.86 -4.03
N ASN A 364 -16.18 22.92 -4.00
CA ASN A 364 -16.64 23.61 -2.78
C ASN A 364 -15.52 24.19 -1.87
N TYR A 365 -14.28 24.31 -2.35
CA TYR A 365 -13.25 25.07 -1.66
C TYR A 365 -13.44 26.56 -1.91
N THR A 366 -13.35 27.38 -0.87
CA THR A 366 -13.42 28.84 -1.01
C THR A 366 -12.12 29.40 -1.58
N GLU A 367 -12.14 30.63 -2.11
CA GLU A 367 -10.92 31.28 -2.58
C GLU A 367 -9.88 31.47 -1.45
N GLU A 368 -10.31 31.61 -0.19
CA GLU A 368 -9.40 31.67 0.95
C GLU A 368 -8.79 30.29 1.27
N ASP A 369 -9.57 29.21 1.16
CA ASP A 369 -9.05 27.85 1.28
C ASP A 369 -7.99 27.57 0.22
N ILE A 370 -8.26 27.94 -1.03
CA ILE A 370 -7.34 27.77 -2.15
C ILE A 370 -6.10 28.64 -1.95
N LYS A 371 -6.23 29.85 -1.42
CA LYS A 371 -5.08 30.70 -1.07
C LYS A 371 -4.20 30.07 0.00
N VAL A 372 -4.77 29.38 0.99
CA VAL A 372 -3.99 28.61 1.97
C VAL A 372 -3.22 27.46 1.31
N ILE A 373 -3.82 26.77 0.34
CA ILE A 373 -3.15 25.66 -0.37
C ILE A 373 -2.07 26.17 -1.33
N THR A 374 -2.40 27.17 -2.14
CA THR A 374 -1.57 27.68 -3.23
C THR A 374 -0.55 28.73 -2.79
N GLN A 375 -0.71 29.28 -1.59
CA GLN A 375 0.03 30.44 -1.06
C GLN A 375 -0.05 31.67 -1.98
N ASN A 376 -1.08 31.74 -2.83
CA ASN A 376 -1.30 32.79 -3.81
C ASN A 376 -2.77 33.24 -3.81
N THR A 377 -3.02 34.51 -4.11
CA THR A 377 -4.40 34.98 -4.28
C THR A 377 -4.98 34.44 -5.59
N ILE A 378 -6.02 33.63 -5.48
CA ILE A 378 -6.72 33.01 -6.60
C ILE A 378 -8.14 33.58 -6.70
N ARG A 379 -8.60 33.84 -7.93
CA ARG A 379 -10.01 34.08 -8.21
C ARG A 379 -10.54 32.95 -9.06
N CYS A 380 -11.53 32.22 -8.58
CA CYS A 380 -12.01 31.03 -9.28
C CYS A 380 -12.62 31.35 -10.66
N THR A 381 -13.12 32.57 -10.87
CA THR A 381 -13.58 33.05 -12.18
C THR A 381 -12.49 32.99 -13.26
N ASP A 382 -11.22 33.12 -12.88
CA ASP A 382 -10.08 33.08 -13.80
C ASP A 382 -9.77 31.62 -14.22
N TYR A 383 -10.20 30.64 -13.42
CA TYR A 383 -9.95 29.20 -13.59
C TYR A 383 -11.15 28.40 -14.08
N GLN A 384 -12.35 29.00 -14.09
CA GLN A 384 -13.59 28.42 -14.62
C GLN A 384 -13.59 28.20 -16.14
N LYS A 385 -12.67 28.85 -16.87
CA LYS A 385 -12.56 28.72 -18.34
C LYS A 385 -11.69 27.54 -18.80
N ASN A 386 -10.90 26.93 -17.91
CA ASN A 386 -9.80 26.02 -18.27
C ASN A 386 -9.98 24.55 -17.85
N GLY A 387 -11.12 24.15 -17.26
CA GLY A 387 -11.33 22.75 -16.90
C GLY A 387 -12.67 22.48 -16.23
N GLY A 388 -13.20 21.28 -16.47
CA GLY A 388 -14.35 20.75 -15.73
C GLY A 388 -13.97 20.28 -14.32
N THR A 389 -14.92 19.67 -13.62
CA THR A 389 -14.74 19.04 -12.30
C THR A 389 -13.86 17.78 -12.32
N ASP A 390 -13.10 17.52 -13.38
CA ASP A 390 -12.46 16.23 -13.62
C ASP A 390 -10.97 16.43 -13.96
N LEU A 391 -10.10 15.90 -13.10
CA LEU A 391 -8.66 15.94 -13.29
C LEU A 391 -8.25 14.94 -14.38
N ASN A 392 -7.20 15.27 -15.15
CA ASN A 392 -6.61 14.37 -16.13
C ASN A 392 -5.80 13.24 -15.46
N PHE A 393 -6.45 12.47 -14.60
CA PHE A 393 -5.84 11.50 -13.69
C PHE A 393 -5.93 10.07 -14.26
N PRO A 394 -4.91 9.21 -14.08
CA PRO A 394 -4.85 7.87 -14.69
C PRO A 394 -5.75 6.82 -14.04
N SER A 395 -6.87 7.22 -13.43
CA SER A 395 -7.92 6.35 -12.89
C SER A 395 -9.29 7.02 -13.00
N PHE A 396 -10.34 6.22 -12.82
CA PHE A 396 -11.73 6.69 -12.87
C PHE A 396 -12.49 6.23 -11.61
N THR A 397 -13.04 7.17 -10.85
CA THR A 397 -13.89 6.86 -9.69
C THR A 397 -15.27 7.48 -9.86
N GLY A 398 -16.26 6.62 -10.17
CA GLY A 398 -17.64 7.04 -10.47
C GLY A 398 -18.61 6.82 -9.32
N TYR A 399 -19.57 7.75 -9.17
CA TYR A 399 -20.67 7.66 -8.23
C TYR A 399 -21.98 7.80 -9.01
N LEU A 400 -22.54 6.66 -9.42
CA LEU A 400 -23.74 6.60 -10.24
C LEU A 400 -24.99 6.47 -9.36
N LYS A 401 -25.97 7.34 -9.60
CA LYS A 401 -27.28 7.25 -8.93
C LYS A 401 -28.17 6.24 -9.63
N THR A 402 -28.74 5.31 -8.86
CA THR A 402 -29.71 4.33 -9.38
C THR A 402 -31.05 4.97 -9.71
N SER A 403 -31.34 6.14 -9.14
CA SER A 403 -32.50 6.97 -9.48
C SER A 403 -32.27 7.72 -10.80
N GLY A 404 -33.22 7.59 -11.73
CA GLY A 404 -33.15 8.23 -13.05
C GLY A 404 -32.17 7.55 -14.03
N SER A 405 -31.77 8.34 -15.05
CA SER A 405 -30.75 7.99 -16.04
C SER A 405 -29.53 8.86 -15.80
N PHE A 406 -28.78 8.55 -14.74
CA PHE A 406 -27.56 9.27 -14.40
C PHE A 406 -26.38 8.73 -15.22
N ILE A 407 -25.62 9.65 -15.80
CA ILE A 407 -24.35 9.34 -16.48
C ILE A 407 -23.24 10.20 -15.86
N GLN A 408 -22.04 9.65 -15.80
CA GLN A 408 -20.85 10.39 -15.41
C GLN A 408 -19.84 10.36 -16.55
N MET A 409 -19.39 11.54 -16.96
CA MET A 409 -18.48 11.71 -18.09
C MET A 409 -17.13 12.21 -17.61
N TYR A 410 -16.08 11.66 -18.18
CA TYR A 410 -14.70 12.04 -17.95
C TYR A 410 -14.05 12.46 -19.25
N ASN A 411 -13.16 13.45 -19.18
CA ASN A 411 -12.31 13.83 -20.30
C ASN A 411 -10.86 13.55 -19.92
N ARG A 412 -10.14 12.82 -20.76
CA ARG A 412 -8.73 12.51 -20.55
C ARG A 412 -7.93 12.95 -21.76
N THR A 413 -6.73 13.44 -21.49
CA THR A 413 -5.74 13.78 -22.51
C THR A 413 -4.45 13.04 -22.20
N VAL A 414 -4.01 12.24 -23.14
CA VAL A 414 -2.74 11.50 -23.04
C VAL A 414 -1.71 12.13 -23.96
N THR A 415 -0.46 12.11 -23.51
CA THR A 415 0.72 12.54 -24.30
C THR A 415 1.51 11.29 -24.67
N ASN A 416 1.84 11.14 -25.96
CA ASN A 416 2.71 10.06 -26.42
C ASN A 416 4.17 10.34 -26.07
N VAL A 417 4.74 9.56 -25.17
CA VAL A 417 6.16 9.61 -24.78
C VAL A 417 6.95 8.41 -25.30
N GLY A 418 6.29 7.48 -25.99
CA GLY A 418 6.93 6.39 -26.73
C GLY A 418 7.29 6.79 -28.16
N GLY A 419 7.48 5.78 -29.02
CA GLY A 419 7.84 5.97 -30.43
C GLY A 419 6.84 6.80 -31.24
N ALA A 420 7.33 7.50 -32.26
CA ALA A 420 6.49 8.15 -33.26
C ALA A 420 5.74 7.13 -34.13
N ASN A 421 4.66 7.56 -34.79
CA ASN A 421 3.80 6.69 -35.62
C ASN A 421 3.16 5.51 -34.85
N SER A 422 2.92 5.70 -33.54
CA SER A 422 2.27 4.70 -32.69
C SER A 422 0.75 4.75 -32.80
N ILE A 423 0.12 3.58 -32.69
CA ILE A 423 -1.33 3.41 -32.66
C ILE A 423 -1.71 2.62 -31.41
N TYR A 424 -2.67 3.14 -30.67
CA TYR A 424 -3.25 2.48 -29.51
C TYR A 424 -4.70 2.12 -29.79
N LYS A 425 -5.07 0.87 -29.50
CA LYS A 425 -6.44 0.36 -29.55
C LYS A 425 -7.00 0.29 -28.14
N LEU A 426 -8.28 0.59 -28.02
CA LEU A 426 -9.00 0.50 -26.77
C LEU A 426 -9.33 -0.96 -26.42
N GLU A 427 -9.03 -1.35 -25.18
CA GLU A 427 -9.60 -2.51 -24.50
C GLU A 427 -10.28 -2.06 -23.21
N VAL A 428 -11.48 -2.57 -22.92
CA VAL A 428 -12.23 -2.22 -21.71
C VAL A 428 -12.76 -3.48 -21.05
N THR A 429 -12.51 -3.60 -19.74
CA THR A 429 -13.21 -4.54 -18.87
C THR A 429 -14.26 -3.73 -18.10
N GLU A 430 -15.54 -3.89 -18.47
CA GLU A 430 -16.63 -3.15 -17.82
C GLU A 430 -16.82 -3.60 -16.36
N PRO A 431 -17.00 -2.66 -15.41
CA PRO A 431 -17.46 -3.01 -14.08
C PRO A 431 -18.83 -3.70 -14.11
N SER A 432 -19.02 -4.74 -13.29
CA SER A 432 -20.28 -5.48 -13.22
C SER A 432 -21.47 -4.54 -12.96
N GLY A 433 -22.42 -4.48 -13.91
CA GLY A 433 -23.61 -3.64 -13.82
C GLY A 433 -23.46 -2.22 -14.36
N VAL A 434 -22.28 -1.85 -14.84
CA VAL A 434 -21.95 -0.52 -15.38
C VAL A 434 -21.55 -0.64 -16.85
N SER A 435 -22.07 0.26 -17.69
CA SER A 435 -21.59 0.41 -19.06
C SER A 435 -20.44 1.42 -19.10
N VAL A 436 -19.41 1.11 -19.87
CA VAL A 436 -18.26 2.00 -20.10
C VAL A 436 -18.14 2.28 -21.59
N VAL A 437 -18.46 3.51 -21.99
CA VAL A 437 -18.34 3.95 -23.40
C VAL A 437 -17.17 4.90 -23.53
N VAL A 438 -16.28 4.64 -24.50
CA VAL A 438 -15.06 5.44 -24.71
C VAL A 438 -14.97 5.89 -26.16
N GLU A 439 -14.73 7.18 -26.38
CA GLU A 439 -14.64 7.78 -27.71
C GLU A 439 -13.46 8.76 -27.83
N PRO A 440 -12.61 8.65 -28.87
CA PRO A 440 -12.59 7.61 -29.89
C PRO A 440 -12.09 6.25 -29.34
N GLN A 441 -12.28 5.15 -30.08
CA GLN A 441 -11.77 3.81 -29.70
C GLN A 441 -10.32 3.53 -30.16
N ARG A 442 -9.69 4.51 -30.80
CA ARG A 442 -8.33 4.42 -31.32
C ARG A 442 -7.64 5.77 -31.18
N LEU A 443 -6.41 5.77 -30.69
CA LEU A 443 -5.54 6.93 -30.65
C LEU A 443 -4.35 6.71 -31.58
N GLN A 444 -4.00 7.72 -32.36
CA GLN A 444 -2.90 7.67 -33.31
C GLN A 444 -2.02 8.89 -33.11
N PHE A 445 -0.71 8.66 -33.05
CA PHE A 445 0.29 9.70 -32.83
C PHE A 445 1.32 9.64 -33.95
N SER A 446 1.50 10.75 -34.65
CA SER A 446 2.49 10.94 -35.71
C SER A 446 3.88 11.25 -35.18
N ARG A 447 3.98 11.82 -33.97
CA ARG A 447 5.24 12.23 -33.34
C ARG A 447 5.25 12.02 -31.83
N VAL A 448 6.44 12.03 -31.26
CA VAL A 448 6.64 12.10 -29.80
C VAL A 448 6.11 13.44 -29.28
N ASN A 449 5.56 13.44 -28.07
CA ASN A 449 4.91 14.56 -27.38
C ASN A 449 3.61 15.06 -28.02
N GLU A 450 3.07 14.35 -29.02
CA GLU A 450 1.72 14.61 -29.52
C GLU A 450 0.68 14.23 -28.46
N LYS A 451 -0.34 15.08 -28.30
CA LYS A 451 -1.44 14.90 -27.35
C LYS A 451 -2.69 14.45 -28.07
N ALA A 452 -3.45 13.54 -27.47
CA ALA A 452 -4.77 13.16 -27.93
C ALA A 452 -5.74 13.06 -26.75
N SER A 453 -6.98 13.49 -26.97
CA SER A 453 -8.03 13.45 -25.95
C SER A 453 -9.08 12.39 -26.28
N TYR A 454 -9.69 11.85 -25.24
CA TYR A 454 -10.80 10.90 -25.34
C TYR A 454 -11.77 11.10 -24.17
N PHE A 455 -13.02 10.71 -24.38
CA PHE A 455 -14.08 10.77 -23.40
C PHE A 455 -14.42 9.38 -22.87
N VAL A 456 -14.75 9.28 -21.59
CA VAL A 456 -15.26 8.07 -20.96
C VAL A 456 -16.62 8.38 -20.35
N THR A 457 -17.64 7.61 -20.68
CA THR A 457 -18.98 7.72 -20.11
C THR A 457 -19.29 6.47 -19.32
N LEU A 458 -19.63 6.65 -18.04
CA LEU A 458 -20.12 5.61 -17.14
C LEU A 458 -21.62 5.76 -16.97
N SER A 459 -22.36 4.65 -17.09
CA SER A 459 -23.80 4.61 -16.83
C SER A 459 -24.23 3.27 -16.26
N ILE A 460 -25.33 3.24 -15.51
CA ILE A 460 -25.82 1.98 -14.94
C ILE A 460 -26.52 1.17 -16.03
N LYS A 461 -26.03 -0.05 -16.25
CA LYS A 461 -26.58 -1.03 -17.19
C LYS A 461 -27.55 -1.99 -16.51
N ASP A 462 -27.28 -2.37 -15.27
CA ASP A 462 -28.10 -3.28 -14.48
C ASP A 462 -28.15 -2.83 -13.01
N LYS A 463 -29.33 -2.36 -12.58
CA LYS A 463 -29.59 -1.83 -11.23
C LYS A 463 -29.68 -2.93 -10.16
N THR A 464 -29.66 -4.22 -10.54
CA THR A 464 -29.73 -5.35 -9.60
C THR A 464 -28.36 -5.79 -9.09
N LYS A 465 -27.28 -5.23 -9.65
CA LYS A 465 -25.91 -5.50 -9.21
C LYS A 465 -25.57 -4.71 -7.94
N GLY A 466 -24.56 -5.19 -7.20
CA GLY A 466 -24.16 -4.65 -5.89
C GLY A 466 -23.78 -3.17 -5.92
N SER A 467 -23.55 -2.58 -4.75
CA SER A 467 -23.27 -1.13 -4.60
C SER A 467 -21.88 -0.69 -5.06
N TYR A 468 -20.98 -1.63 -5.39
CA TYR A 468 -19.63 -1.36 -5.86
C TYR A 468 -19.24 -2.33 -6.99
N ALA A 469 -18.54 -1.81 -7.99
CA ALA A 469 -18.01 -2.59 -9.10
C ALA A 469 -16.67 -2.04 -9.59
N GLU A 470 -15.83 -2.93 -10.11
CA GLU A 470 -14.50 -2.61 -10.62
C GLU A 470 -14.32 -3.06 -12.06
N GLY A 471 -13.54 -2.29 -12.81
CA GLY A 471 -13.15 -2.58 -14.17
C GLY A 471 -11.84 -1.88 -14.52
N GLU A 472 -11.55 -1.81 -15.81
CA GLU A 472 -10.34 -1.15 -16.29
C GLU A 472 -10.48 -0.71 -17.75
N LEU A 473 -9.72 0.33 -18.09
CA LEU A 473 -9.50 0.80 -19.44
C LEU A 473 -8.03 0.59 -19.78
N ARG A 474 -7.75 0.05 -20.96
CA ARG A 474 -6.39 -0.18 -21.46
C ARG A 474 -6.24 0.38 -22.87
N TRP A 475 -5.22 1.21 -23.06
CA TRP A 475 -4.72 1.57 -24.38
C TRP A 475 -3.59 0.63 -24.75
N VAL A 476 -3.79 -0.18 -25.78
CA VAL A 476 -2.87 -1.26 -26.17
C VAL A 476 -2.26 -0.97 -27.55
N SER A 477 -0.93 -0.99 -27.60
CA SER A 477 -0.14 -0.99 -28.83
C SER A 477 0.67 -2.29 -28.91
N ASP A 478 1.50 -2.44 -29.94
CA ASP A 478 2.36 -3.62 -30.09
C ASP A 478 3.44 -3.70 -28.99
N GLU A 479 3.83 -2.57 -28.39
CA GLU A 479 4.92 -2.46 -27.41
C GLU A 479 4.43 -2.12 -25.99
N HIS A 480 3.33 -1.37 -25.89
CA HIS A 480 2.90 -0.74 -24.63
C HIS A 480 1.45 -1.05 -24.29
N VAL A 481 1.19 -1.20 -22.98
CA VAL A 481 -0.14 -1.28 -22.39
C VAL A 481 -0.24 -0.17 -21.35
N VAL A 482 -1.14 0.80 -21.57
CA VAL A 482 -1.40 1.90 -20.64
C VAL A 482 -2.73 1.63 -19.95
N ARG A 483 -2.67 1.24 -18.67
CA ARG A 483 -3.83 0.79 -17.89
C ARG A 483 -4.34 1.88 -16.97
N SER A 484 -5.66 2.04 -16.88
CA SER A 484 -6.33 2.89 -15.89
C SER A 484 -7.45 2.12 -15.19
N PRO A 485 -7.41 1.96 -13.86
CA PRO A 485 -8.47 1.28 -13.12
C PRO A 485 -9.75 2.12 -13.09
N ILE A 486 -10.90 1.42 -13.06
CA ILE A 486 -12.24 2.01 -12.95
C ILE A 486 -12.91 1.45 -11.69
N SER A 487 -13.26 2.31 -10.74
CA SER A 487 -14.00 1.98 -9.53
C SER A 487 -15.35 2.71 -9.54
N VAL A 488 -16.47 2.01 -9.35
CA VAL A 488 -17.80 2.64 -9.44
C VAL A 488 -18.65 2.28 -8.25
N PHE A 489 -19.16 3.30 -7.56
CA PHE A 489 -20.23 3.17 -6.58
C PHE A 489 -21.59 3.39 -7.24
N MET A 490 -22.54 2.51 -6.93
CA MET A 490 -23.93 2.62 -7.32
C MET A 490 -24.76 2.94 -6.07
N THR A 491 -25.23 4.18 -5.98
CA THR A 491 -25.94 4.70 -4.80
C THR A 491 -27.43 4.91 -5.10
N THR A 492 -28.28 4.68 -4.11
CA THR A 492 -29.73 4.93 -4.21
C THR A 492 -30.08 6.40 -4.35
#